data_AF-A0A3B0MTM6-F1
#
_entry.id   AF-A0A3B0MTM6-F1
#
_cell.length_a   1.000
_cell.length_b   1.000
_cell.length_c   1.000
_cell.angle_alpha   90.00
_cell.angle_beta   90.00
_cell.angle_gamma   90.00
#
_symmetry.space_group_name_H-M   'P 1'
#
loop_
_entity.id
_entity.type
_entity.pdbx_description
1 polymer ?
#
loop_
_entity_poly.entity_id
_entity_poly.type
_entity_poly.pdbx_seq_one_letter_code
_entity_poly.pdbx_strand_id
1 'polypeptide(L)' 'MSLGPDRTEHRVRLAVSLLGLAVLIWIIASGRMTGFAWVEVGAVAGLFFGGSALWSGWILWREGSNK' A
#
# COMPACT_ATOMS: atom_id res chain seq x y z
N MET A 1 5.81 -25.35 11.87
CA MET A 1 6.26 -23.98 11.55
C MET A 1 5.13 -23.32 10.80
N SER A 2 4.47 -22.30 11.37
CA SER A 2 3.45 -21.56 10.62
C SER A 2 4.18 -20.79 9.51
N LEU A 3 3.93 -21.15 8.25
CA LEU A 3 4.50 -20.49 7.06
C LEU A 3 3.77 -19.17 6.73
N GLY A 4 2.98 -18.64 7.66
CA GLY A 4 2.28 -17.38 7.51
C GLY A 4 3.17 -16.19 7.88
N PRO A 5 2.99 -15.03 7.22
CA PRO A 5 3.71 -13.81 7.58
C PRO A 5 3.44 -13.43 9.04
N ASP A 6 4.48 -13.02 9.76
CA ASP A 6 4.34 -12.52 11.12
C ASP A 6 3.56 -11.19 11.16
N ARG A 7 2.92 -10.88 12.29
CA ARG A 7 2.23 -9.58 12.48
C ARG A 7 3.16 -8.40 12.20
N THR A 8 4.44 -8.54 12.51
CA THR A 8 5.45 -7.50 12.26
C THR A 8 5.66 -7.29 10.76
N GLU A 9 5.70 -8.35 9.96
CA GLU A 9 5.84 -8.26 8.51
C GLU A 9 4.64 -7.57 7.86
N HIS A 10 3.41 -7.85 8.34
CA HIS A 10 2.23 -7.15 7.86
C HIS A 10 2.23 -5.66 8.23
N ARG A 11 2.73 -5.28 9.41
CA ARG A 11 2.85 -3.87 9.82
C ARG A 11 3.89 -3.13 8.98
N VAL A 12 5.03 -3.75 8.72
CA VAL A 12 6.07 -3.19 7.83
C VAL A 12 5.52 -3.03 6.41
N ARG A 13 4.85 -4.06 5.89
CA ARG A 13 4.22 -4.02 4.56
C ARG A 13 3.17 -2.91 4.46
N LEU A 14 2.34 -2.76 5.48
CA LEU A 14 1.35 -1.69 5.56
C LEU A 14 2.03 -0.31 5.56
N ALA A 15 3.04 -0.11 6.40
CA ALA A 15 3.76 1.16 6.49
C ALA A 15 4.45 1.54 5.16
N VAL A 16 5.15 0.60 4.52
CA VAL A 16 5.78 0.81 3.22
C VAL A 16 4.75 1.11 2.14
N SER A 17 3.61 0.40 2.14
CA SER A 17 2.53 0.63 1.18
C SER A 17 1.90 2.01 1.34
N LEU A 18 1.68 2.46 2.58
CA LEU A 18 1.17 3.80 2.86
C LEU A 18 2.18 4.90 2.46
N LEU A 19 3.46 4.70 2.73
CA LEU A 19 4.52 5.63 2.30
C LEU A 19 4.59 5.71 0.77
N GLY A 20 4.56 4.56 0.08
CA GLY A 20 4.54 4.51 -1.38
C GLY A 20 3.32 5.21 -1.97
N LEU A 21 2.14 5.02 -1.38
CA LEU A 21 0.92 5.70 -1.79
C LEU A 21 0.99 7.21 -1.55
N ALA A 22 1.53 7.65 -0.41
CA ALA A 22 1.71 9.07 -0.10
C ALA A 22 2.67 9.76 -1.09
N VAL A 23 3.80 9.11 -1.41
CA VAL A 23 4.75 9.60 -2.41
C VAL A 23 4.11 9.64 -3.79
N LEU A 24 3.36 8.61 -4.17
CA LEU A 24 2.61 8.59 -5.42
C LEU A 24 1.66 9.80 -5.49
N ILE A 25 0.74 9.95 -4.52
CA ILE A 25 -0.20 11.07 -4.46
C ILE A 25 0.54 12.42 -4.54
N TRP A 26 1.67 12.56 -3.86
CA TRP A 26 2.47 13.78 -3.90
C TRP A 26 3.02 14.09 -5.30
N ILE A 27 3.61 13.11 -5.99
CA ILE A 27 4.16 13.28 -7.35
C ILE A 27 3.06 13.67 -8.33
N ILE A 28 1.92 12.99 -8.21
CA ILE A 28 0.69 13.22 -8.95
C ILE A 28 0.21 14.67 -8.75
N ALA A 29 0.04 15.09 -7.49
CA ALA A 29 -0.43 16.43 -7.13
C ALA A 29 0.56 17.53 -7.52
N SER A 30 1.86 17.22 -7.55
CA SER A 30 2.91 18.14 -7.96
C SER A 30 2.93 18.41 -9.48
N GLY A 31 2.06 17.74 -10.26
CA GLY A 31 2.03 17.88 -11.72
C GLY A 31 3.33 17.43 -12.41
N ARG A 32 4.14 16.62 -11.73
CA ARG A 32 5.46 16.19 -12.22
C ARG A 32 5.40 15.07 -13.26
N MET A 33 4.25 14.40 -13.38
CA MET A 33 4.01 13.40 -14.41
C MET A 33 3.27 14.03 -15.59
N THR A 34 3.84 13.88 -16.78
CA THR A 34 3.27 14.41 -18.03
C THR A 34 2.74 13.29 -18.91
N GLY A 35 1.64 13.57 -19.63
CA GLY A 35 1.05 12.63 -20.60
C GLY A 35 0.41 11.41 -19.94
N PHE A 36 0.30 10.32 -20.70
CA PHE A 36 -0.37 9.07 -20.27
C PHE A 36 0.36 8.34 -19.13
N ALA A 37 1.63 8.65 -18.89
CA ALA A 37 2.42 8.05 -17.83
C ALA A 37 1.77 8.23 -16.44
N TRP A 38 1.08 9.35 -16.19
CA TRP A 38 0.37 9.57 -14.93
C TRP A 38 -0.77 8.57 -14.72
N VAL A 39 -1.48 8.22 -15.79
CA VAL A 39 -2.60 7.28 -15.76
C VAL A 39 -2.09 5.86 -15.56
N GLU A 40 -1.08 5.44 -16.33
CA GLU A 40 -0.53 4.08 -16.25
C GLU A 40 0.19 3.84 -14.93
N VAL A 41 1.12 4.72 -14.56
CA VAL A 41 1.90 4.60 -13.32
C VAL A 41 1.00 4.85 -12.11
N GLY A 42 0.11 5.84 -12.18
CA GLY A 42 -0.86 6.12 -11.12
C GLY A 42 -1.80 4.95 -10.87
N ALA A 43 -2.33 4.32 -11.93
CA ALA A 43 -3.20 3.16 -11.81
C ALA A 43 -2.45 1.94 -11.28
N VAL A 44 -1.30 1.58 -11.87
CA VAL A 44 -0.54 0.39 -11.47
C VAL A 44 0.03 0.54 -10.06
N ALA A 45 0.70 1.66 -9.77
CA ALA A 45 1.25 1.91 -8.44
C ALA A 45 0.15 2.12 -7.40
N GLY A 46 -0.94 2.82 -7.76
CA GLY A 46 -2.08 3.03 -6.89
C GLY A 46 -2.78 1.72 -6.51
N LEU A 47 -3.03 0.83 -7.48
CA LEU A 47 -3.59 -0.49 -7.22
C LEU A 47 -2.63 -1.38 -6.42
N PHE A 48 -1.33 -1.33 -6.71
CA PHE A 48 -0.34 -2.13 -6.00
C PHE A 48 -0.19 -1.71 -4.54
N PHE A 49 0.10 -0.43 -4.29
CA PHE A 49 0.28 0.10 -2.94
C PHE A 49 -1.05 0.17 -2.17
N GLY A 50 -2.12 0.61 -2.83
CA GLY A 50 -3.45 0.65 -2.23
C GLY A 50 -3.97 -0.74 -1.88
N GLY A 51 -3.86 -1.71 -2.79
CA GLY A 51 -4.26 -3.09 -2.55
C GLY A 51 -3.43 -3.75 -1.44
N SER A 52 -2.11 -3.53 -1.44
CA SER A 52 -1.22 -4.06 -0.40
C SER A 52 -1.49 -3.46 0.98
N ALA A 53 -1.81 -2.17 1.03
CA ALA A 53 -2.20 -1.47 2.27
C ALA A 53 -3.56 -1.98 2.78
N LEU A 54 -4.58 -2.07 1.92
CA LEU A 54 -5.90 -2.58 2.29
C LEU A 54 -5.82 -4.01 2.81
N TRP A 55 -5.09 -4.89 2.11
CA TRP A 55 -4.91 -6.28 2.52
C TRP A 55 -4.22 -6.39 3.88
N SER A 56 -3.09 -5.70 4.05
CA SER A 56 -2.32 -5.78 5.30
C SER A 56 -3.09 -5.16 6.47
N GLY A 57 -3.79 -4.05 6.25
CA GLY A 57 -4.66 -3.42 7.23
C GLY A 57 -5.84 -4.31 7.64
N TRP A 58 -6.46 -5.00 6.68
CA TRP A 58 -7.58 -5.91 6.94
C TRP A 58 -7.16 -7.13 7.78
N ILE A 59 -5.99 -7.72 7.48
CA ILE A 59 -5.44 -8.83 8.28
C ILE A 59 -5.14 -8.36 9.71
N LEU A 60 -4.44 -7.24 9.87
CA LEU A 60 -4.11 -6.68 11.19
C LEU A 60 -5.37 -6.34 12.00
N TRP A 61 -6.42 -5.85 11.34
CA TRP A 61 -7.70 -5.54 11.98
C TRP A 61 -8.43 -6.81 12.45
N ARG A 62 -8.50 -7.85 11.60
CA ARG A 62 -9.09 -9.16 11.98
C ARG A 62 -8.36 -9.78 13.17
N GLU A 63 -7.05 -9.69 13.21
CA GLU A 63 -6.20 -10.24 14.28
C GLU A 63 -6.16 -9.39 15.55
N GLY A 64 -6.52 -8.11 15.46
CA GLY A 64 -6.75 -7.24 16.60
C GLY A 64 -8.13 -7.42 17.23
N SER A 65 -9.15 -7.72 16.40
CA SER A 65 -10.54 -7.96 16.84
C SER A 65 -10.74 -9.32 17.54
N ASN A 66 -9.84 -10.28 17.32
CA ASN A 66 -9.90 -11.63 17.91
C ASN A 66 -9.16 -11.73 19.27
N LYS A 67 -8.94 -10.60 19.94
CA LYS A 67 -8.36 -10.46 21.29
C LYS A 67 -9.38 -9.78 22.20
#